data_AF-A0A1F5DVZ6-F1
#
_entry.id   AF-A0A1F5DVZ6-F1
#
_cell.length_a   1.000
_cell.length_b   1.000
_cell.length_c   1.000
_cell.angle_alpha   90.00
_cell.angle_beta   90.00
_cell.angle_gamma   90.00
#
_symmetry.space_group_name_H-M   'P 1'
#
loop_
_entity.id
_entity.type
_entity.pdbx_description
1 polymer ?
#
loop_
_entity_poly.entity_id
_entity_poly.type
_entity_poly.pdbx_seq_one_letter_code
_entity_poly.pdbx_strand_id
1 'polypeptide(L)' 'MYIVYRCPKCGEFVLANTVNHTRTCPNCNHRAELKTLRIYGRAETPGEATELMKSLKAKEGGGEDYTPSFKRLNP' A
#
# COMPACT_ATOMS: atom_id res chain seq x y z
N MET A 1 -7.84 -10.61 1.78
CA MET A 1 -6.88 -10.48 0.68
C MET A 1 -6.48 -9.03 0.53
N TYR A 2 -5.19 -8.79 0.37
CA TYR A 2 -4.54 -7.51 0.31
C TYR A 2 -3.90 -7.31 -1.05
N ILE A 3 -3.83 -6.06 -1.47
CA ILE A 3 -3.19 -5.64 -2.71
C ILE A 3 -2.23 -4.50 -2.43
N VAL A 4 -1.12 -4.51 -3.15
CA VAL A 4 -0.18 -3.40 -3.21
C VAL A 4 -0.34 -2.71 -4.55
N TYR A 5 -0.56 -1.40 -4.51
CA TYR A 5 -0.64 -0.56 -5.70
C TYR A 5 0.19 0.70 -5.50
N ARG A 6 0.52 1.37 -6.61
CA ARG A 6 1.22 2.66 -6.59
C ARG A 6 0.21 3.79 -6.63
N CYS A 7 0.34 4.76 -5.73
CA CYS A 7 -0.54 5.93 -5.73
C CYS A 7 -0.30 6.77 -7.01
N PRO A 8 -1.34 7.10 -7.79
CA PRO A 8 -1.18 7.90 -9.00
C PRO A 8 -0.79 9.36 -8.73
N LYS A 9 -1.00 9.84 -7.50
CA LYS A 9 -0.69 11.22 -7.08
C LYS A 9 0.74 11.40 -6.58
N CYS A 10 1.16 10.58 -5.62
CA CYS A 10 2.48 10.72 -4.98
C CYS A 10 3.48 9.65 -5.40
N GLY A 11 3.08 8.63 -6.16
CA GLY A 11 3.97 7.57 -6.59
C GLY A 11 4.39 6.58 -5.48
N GLU A 12 3.87 6.73 -4.26
CA GLU A 12 4.18 5.85 -3.13
C GLU A 12 3.40 4.54 -3.20
N PHE A 13 3.97 3.46 -2.69
CA PHE A 13 3.28 2.18 -2.56
C PHE A 13 2.27 2.23 -1.42
N VAL A 14 1.06 1.71 -1.68
CA VAL A 14 -0.03 1.69 -0.71
C VAL A 14 -0.61 0.29 -0.61
N LEU A 15 -0.86 -0.14 0.63
CA LEU A 15 -1.62 -1.34 0.94
C LEU A 15 -3.11 -1.04 0.99
N ALA A 16 -3.88 -1.86 0.29
CA ALA A 16 -5.32 -1.89 0.44
C ALA A 16 -5.85 -3.30 0.61
N ASN A 17 -6.92 -3.40 1.39
CA ASN A 17 -7.70 -4.62 1.50
C ASN A 17 -8.71 -4.65 0.34
N THR A 18 -8.77 -5.75 -0.41
CA THR A 18 -9.67 -5.93 -1.55
C THR A 18 -11.15 -5.90 -1.19
N VAL A 19 -11.48 -6.05 0.11
CA VAL A 19 -12.85 -5.89 0.62
C VAL A 19 -13.35 -4.45 0.43
N ASN A 20 -12.45 -3.46 0.47
CA ASN A 20 -12.83 -2.06 0.28
C ASN A 20 -12.73 -1.68 -1.20
N HIS A 21 -13.70 -0.93 -1.73
CA HIS A 21 -13.66 -0.50 -3.13
C HIS A 21 -12.75 0.71 -3.35
N THR A 22 -12.59 1.54 -2.33
CA THR A 22 -11.78 2.75 -2.36
C THR A 22 -10.78 2.77 -1.22
N ARG A 23 -9.59 3.30 -1.45
CA ARG A 23 -8.59 3.51 -0.41
C ARG A 23 -8.01 4.91 -0.51
N THR A 24 -7.89 5.55 0.64
CA THR A 24 -7.18 6.82 0.78
C THR A 24 -5.70 6.55 1.00
N CYS A 25 -4.85 7.17 0.19
CA CYS A 25 -3.40 7.13 0.36
C CYS A 25 -3.03 7.79 1.69
N PRO A 26 -2.30 7.10 2.59
CA PRO A 26 -1.88 7.69 3.86
C PRO A 26 -0.82 8.77 3.72
N ASN A 27 -0.12 8.84 2.57
CA ASN A 27 0.96 9.81 2.35
C ASN A 27 0.46 11.15 1.79
N CYS A 28 -0.46 11.12 0.81
CA CYS A 28 -0.94 12.34 0.13
C CYS A 28 -2.45 12.59 0.28
N ASN A 29 -3.15 11.78 1.10
CA ASN A 29 -4.60 11.84 1.30
C ASN A 29 -5.45 11.68 0.02
N HIS A 30 -4.86 11.26 -1.09
CA HIS A 30 -5.59 11.03 -2.33
C HIS A 30 -6.47 9.78 -2.22
N ARG A 31 -7.76 9.91 -2.51
CA ARG A 31 -8.71 8.80 -2.56
C ARG A 31 -8.69 8.17 -3.95
N ALA A 32 -8.34 6.89 -4.02
CA ALA A 32 -8.30 6.14 -5.27
C ALA A 32 -9.23 4.92 -5.22
N GLU A 33 -9.79 4.57 -6.39
CA GLU A 33 -10.63 3.38 -6.58
C GLU A 33 -9.75 2.18 -6.90
N LEU A 34 -9.83 1.11 -6.10
CA LEU A 34 -8.93 -0.04 -6.25
C LEU A 34 -9.15 -0.80 -7.56
N LYS A 35 -10.35 -0.74 -8.14
CA LYS A 35 -10.69 -1.41 -9.40
C LYS A 35 -9.98 -0.82 -10.63
N THR A 36 -9.65 0.46 -10.59
CA THR A 36 -9.02 1.17 -11.71
C THR A 36 -7.50 1.22 -11.59
N LEU A 37 -6.95 0.78 -10.47
CA LEU A 37 -5.54 0.85 -10.17
C LEU A 37 -4.77 -0.37 -10.68
N ARG A 38 -3.53 -0.12 -11.12
CA ARG A 38 -2.60 -1.18 -11.47
C ARG A 38 -2.11 -1.86 -10.20
N ILE A 39 -2.38 -3.15 -10.09
CA ILE A 39 -1.96 -3.98 -8.96
C ILE A 39 -0.54 -4.49 -9.21
N TYR A 40 0.37 -4.23 -8.27
CA TYR A 40 1.77 -4.66 -8.33
C TYR A 40 1.99 -5.98 -7.59
N GLY A 41 1.12 -6.31 -6.64
CA GLY A 41 1.13 -7.60 -5.97
C GLY A 41 -0.12 -7.82 -5.13
N ARG A 42 -0.33 -9.08 -4.76
CA ARG A 42 -1.45 -9.56 -3.97
C ARG A 42 -0.90 -10.40 -2.82
N ALA A 43 -1.55 -10.34 -1.68
CA ALA A 43 -1.19 -11.08 -0.48
C ALA A 43 -2.45 -11.56 0.23
N GLU A 44 -2.39 -12.72 0.86
CA GLU A 44 -3.56 -13.26 1.56
C GLU A 44 -3.66 -12.66 2.96
N THR A 45 -2.50 -12.55 3.61
CA THR A 45 -2.34 -12.02 4.97
C THR A 45 -1.73 -10.61 4.99
N PRO A 46 -1.97 -9.81 6.05
CA PRO A 46 -1.34 -8.50 6.21
C PRO A 46 0.20 -8.58 6.36
N GLY A 47 0.70 -9.70 6.91
CA GLY A 47 2.14 -9.97 7.03
C GLY A 47 2.81 -10.11 5.67
N GLU A 48 2.29 -10.99 4.82
CA GLU A 48 2.76 -11.13 3.43
C GLU A 48 2.64 -9.83 2.65
N ALA A 49 1.59 -9.05 2.87
CA ALA A 49 1.40 -7.79 2.17
C ALA A 49 2.49 -6.76 2.52
N THR A 50 2.92 -6.75 3.79
CA THR A 50 4.01 -5.91 4.27
C THR A 50 5.36 -6.37 3.71
N GLU A 51 5.60 -7.68 3.67
CA GLU A 51 6.81 -8.25 3.08
C GLU A 51 6.90 -7.96 1.58
N LEU A 52 5.79 -8.13 0.86
CA LEU A 52 5.67 -7.83 -0.56
C LEU A 52 5.94 -6.35 -0.84
N MET A 53 5.39 -5.44 -0.03
CA MET A 53 5.73 -4.01 -0.11
C MET A 53 7.23 -3.77 0.07
N LYS A 54 7.85 -4.41 1.07
CA LYS A 54 9.29 -4.27 1.36
C LYS A 54 10.14 -4.71 0.17
N SER A 55 9.81 -5.87 -0.42
CA SER A 55 10.50 -6.38 -1.61
C SER A 55 10.29 -5.51 -2.84
N LEU A 56 9.11 -4.92 -3.01
CA LEU A 56 8.84 -3.97 -4.11
C LEU A 56 9.65 -2.68 -3.97
N LYS A 57 9.68 -2.08 -2.77
CA LYS A 57 10.50 -0.89 -2.51
C LYS A 57 11.99 -1.17 -2.71
N ALA A 58 12.49 -2.30 -2.20
CA ALA A 58 13.88 -2.71 -2.36
C ALA A 58 14.28 -2.90 -3.84
N LYS A 59 13.34 -3.31 -4.70
CA LYS A 59 13.56 -3.46 -6.15
C LYS A 59 13.47 -2.15 -6.92
N GLU A 60 12.67 -1.17 -6.50
CA GLU A 60 12.53 0.12 -7.22
C GLU A 60 13.61 1.16 -6.87
N GLY A 61 14.24 1.08 -5.69
CA GLY A 61 15.32 2.02 -5.35
C GLY A 61 15.75 1.86 -3.90
N GLY A 62 17.06 1.73 -3.67
CA GLY A 62 17.64 1.61 -2.33
C GLY A 62 17.12 2.66 -1.36
N GLY A 63 16.55 2.17 -0.25
CA GLY A 63 16.37 2.77 1.07
C GLY A 63 16.09 4.28 1.19
N GLU A 64 15.00 4.64 1.87
CA GLU A 64 15.08 5.42 3.11
C GLU A 64 13.70 5.49 3.78
N ASP A 65 13.73 5.24 5.10
CA ASP A 65 12.68 5.41 6.11
C ASP A 65 11.24 4.99 5.76
N TYR A 66 10.97 3.68 5.76
CA TYR A 66 9.61 3.19 6.04
C TYR A 66 9.48 2.99 7.55
N THR A 67 9.13 4.05 8.26
CA THR A 67 8.44 3.89 9.55
C THR A 67 7.04 3.40 9.23
N PRO A 68 6.65 2.16 9.60
CA PRO A 68 5.25 1.81 9.59
C PRO A 68 4.58 2.70 10.63
N SER A 69 4.02 3.84 10.19
CA SER A 69 3.01 4.56 10.96
C SER A 69 1.76 3.69 10.99
N PHE A 70 1.84 2.60 11.76
CA PHE A 70 0.71 2.10 12.51
C PHE A 70 0.32 3.23 13.46
N LYS A 71 -0.33 4.29 12.94
CA LYS A 71 -1.24 5.08 13.75
C LYS A 71 -2.22 4.04 14.26
N ARG A 72 -1.99 3.60 15.50
CA ARG A 72 -2.89 2.78 16.28
C ARG A 72 -4.27 3.38 16.04
N LEU A 73 -5.13 2.66 15.32
CA LEU A 73 -6.55 2.87 15.50
C LEU A 73 -6.83 2.37 16.91
N ASN A 74 -6.66 3.26 17.89
CA ASN A 74 -7.31 3.11 19.19
C ASN A 74 -8.66 3.81 19.08
N PRO A 75 -9.76 3.21 19.56
CA PRO A 75 -10.96 3.97 19.90
C PRO A 75 -10.67 4.98 21.03
#